data_AF-A0A8S2VPT2-F1
#
_entry.id   AF-A0A8S2VPT2-F1
#
_cell.length_a   1.000
_cell.length_b   1.000
_cell.length_c   1.000
_cell.angle_alpha   90.00
_cell.angle_beta   90.00
_cell.angle_gamma   90.00
#
_symmetry.space_group_name_H-M   'P 1'
#
loop_
_entity.id
_entity.type
_entity.pdbx_description
1 polymer ?
#
loop_
_entity_poly.entity_id
_entity_poly.type
_entity_poly.pdbx_seq_one_letter_code
_entity_poly.pdbx_strand_id
1 'polypeptide(L)' 'MEDWSSERPFYKKSLEIALKCYPSDHYNLSKLYSSVATMYQTLEDYSSGLPFHEKALEIL' A
#
# COMPACT_ATOMS: atom_id res chain seq x y z
N MET A 1 -4.51 22.08 -4.68
CA MET A 1 -4.69 20.78 -4.00
C MET A 1 -4.91 19.76 -5.09
N GLU A 2 -3.82 19.15 -5.55
CA GLU A 2 -3.90 18.04 -6.49
C GLU A 2 -4.69 16.92 -5.82
N ASP A 3 -5.81 16.58 -6.43
CA ASP A 3 -6.77 15.64 -5.89
C ASP A 3 -6.27 14.22 -6.17
N TRP A 4 -5.30 13.74 -5.36
CA TRP A 4 -4.78 12.37 -5.42
C TRP A 4 -5.82 11.31 -5.01
N SER A 5 -7.08 11.71 -4.83
CA SER A 5 -8.22 10.81 -4.63
C SER A 5 -8.41 9.80 -5.78
N SER A 6 -7.88 10.10 -6.96
CA SER A 6 -7.91 9.27 -8.17
C SER A 6 -6.99 8.03 -8.13
N GLU A 7 -5.95 7.99 -7.28
CA GLU A 7 -4.96 6.90 -7.28
C GLU A 7 -5.33 5.72 -6.36
N ARG A 8 -6.15 6.00 -5.34
CA ARG A 8 -6.66 4.99 -4.38
C ARG A 8 -7.31 3.75 -5.02
N PRO A 9 -8.08 3.86 -6.12
CA PRO A 9 -8.69 2.69 -6.77
C PRO A 9 -7.65 1.73 -7.37
N PHE A 10 -6.56 2.25 -7.96
CA PHE A 10 -5.56 1.42 -8.63
C PHE A 10 -4.74 0.61 -7.62
N TYR A 11 -4.25 1.25 -6.56
CA TYR A 11 -3.51 0.56 -5.50
C TYR A 11 -4.36 -0.48 -4.78
N LYS A 12 -5.63 -0.18 -4.52
CA LYS A 12 -6.56 -1.14 -3.91
C LYS A 12 -6.78 -2.36 -4.79
N LYS A 13 -6.96 -2.17 -6.09
CA LYS A 13 -7.12 -3.26 -7.06
C LYS A 13 -5.85 -4.10 -7.20
N SER A 14 -4.68 -3.46 -7.28
CA SER A 14 -3.39 -4.15 -7.30
C SER A 14 -3.17 -4.97 -6.04
N LEU A 15 -3.54 -4.43 -4.87
CA LEU A 15 -3.43 -5.13 -3.59
C LEU A 15 -4.36 -6.35 -3.53
N GLU A 16 -5.60 -6.21 -4.00
CA GLU A 16 -6.54 -7.33 -4.06
C GLU A 16 -6.04 -8.47 -4.96
N ILE A 17 -5.47 -8.14 -6.12
CA ILE A 17 -4.88 -9.13 -7.03
C ILE A 17 -3.65 -9.77 -6.39
N ALA A 18 -2.75 -8.97 -5.83
CA ALA A 18 -1.54 -9.45 -5.18
C ALA A 18 -1.84 -10.40 -4.02
N LEU A 19 -2.84 -10.10 -3.19
CA LEU A 19 -3.26 -10.97 -2.08
C LEU A 19 -3.89 -12.29 -2.53
N LYS A 20 -4.44 -12.36 -3.76
CA LYS A 20 -4.94 -13.61 -4.35
C LYS A 20 -3.84 -14.42 -5.04
N CYS A 21 -2.82 -13.74 -5.57
CA CYS A 21 -1.76 -14.37 -6.35
C CYS A 21 -0.55 -14.80 -5.50
N TYR A 22 -0.28 -14.11 -4.41
CA TYR A 22 0.92 -14.32 -3.61
C TYR A 22 0.61 -14.87 -2.21
N PRO A 23 1.47 -15.76 -1.68
CA PRO A 23 1.51 -16.07 -0.25
C PRO A 23 1.70 -14.79 0.59
N SER A 24 1.23 -14.80 1.84
CA SER A 24 1.21 -13.63 2.72
C SER A 24 2.59 -13.05 3.08
N ASP A 25 3.65 -13.83 2.91
CA ASP A 25 5.06 -13.48 3.18
C ASP A 25 5.85 -13.12 1.90
N HIS A 26 5.17 -12.97 0.77
CA HIS A 26 5.85 -12.72 -0.49
C HIS A 26 6.39 -11.29 -0.55
N TYR A 27 7.69 -11.13 -0.87
CA TYR A 27 8.37 -9.83 -0.97
C TYR A 27 7.63 -8.77 -1.83
N ASN A 28 6.94 -9.18 -2.91
CA ASN A 28 6.10 -8.25 -3.70
C ASN A 28 4.95 -7.62 -2.91
N LEU A 29 4.40 -8.28 -1.89
CA LEU A 29 3.41 -7.69 -0.99
C LEU A 29 4.03 -6.60 -0.13
N SER A 30 5.25 -6.79 0.39
CA SER A 30 5.98 -5.74 1.13
C SER A 30 6.18 -4.49 0.28
N LYS A 31 6.63 -4.65 -0.97
CA LYS A 31 6.77 -3.54 -1.92
C LYS A 31 5.45 -2.81 -2.15
N LEU A 32 4.37 -3.56 -2.36
CA LEU A 32 3.07 -2.97 -2.62
C LEU A 32 2.52 -2.22 -1.41
N TYR A 33 2.67 -2.78 -0.20
CA TYR A 33 2.31 -2.10 1.04
C TYR A 33 3.11 -0.83 1.26
N SER A 34 4.42 -0.85 0.96
CA SER A 34 5.26 0.34 1.00
C SER A 34 4.78 1.42 0.03
N SER A 35 4.41 1.05 -1.21
CA SER A 35 3.86 2.01 -2.18
C SER A 35 2.54 2.64 -1.72
N VAL A 36 1.66 1.86 -1.10
CA VAL A 36 0.40 2.40 -0.51
C VAL A 36 0.70 3.36 0.63
N ALA A 37 1.63 3.01 1.52
CA ALA A 37 2.05 3.87 2.62
C ALA A 37 2.64 5.20 2.10
N THR A 38 3.49 5.16 1.07
CA THR A 38 4.06 6.36 0.45
C THR A 38 2.99 7.26 -0.17
N MET A 39 1.97 6.69 -0.82
CA MET A 39 0.83 7.46 -1.36
C MET A 39 0.09 8.21 -0.25
N TYR A 40 -0.11 7.57 0.91
CA TYR A 40 -0.69 8.25 2.07
C TYR A 40 0.22 9.35 2.65
N GLN A 41 1.55 9.17 2.60
CA GLN A 41 2.48 10.25 2.96
C GLN A 41 2.38 11.44 2.00
N THR A 42 2.23 11.21 0.69
CA THR A 42 2.03 12.30 -0.29
C THR A 42 0.69 13.02 -0.13
N LEU A 43 -0.29 12.35 0.47
CA LEU A 43 -1.59 12.90 0.83
C LEU A 43 -1.61 13.60 2.20
N GLU A 44 -0.49 13.63 2.91
CA GLU A 44 -0.38 14.09 4.31
C GLU A 44 -1.29 13.31 5.29
N ASP A 45 -1.82 12.16 4.87
CA ASP A 45 -2.65 11.27 5.69
C ASP A 45 -1.81 10.11 6.26
N TYR A 46 -0.85 10.49 7.10
CA TYR A 46 0.08 9.56 7.75
C TYR A 46 -0.65 8.49 8.59
N SER A 47 -1.78 8.85 9.20
CA SER A 47 -2.60 7.96 10.02
C SER A 47 -3.11 6.77 9.22
N SER A 48 -3.59 7.01 8.00
CA SER A 48 -4.03 5.93 7.10
C SER A 48 -2.86 5.16 6.49
N GLY A 49 -1.68 5.77 6.34
CA GLY A 49 -0.48 5.16 5.77
C GLY A 49 0.30 4.25 6.71
N LEU A 50 0.33 4.57 8.01
CA LEU A 50 1.14 3.87 9.02
C LEU A 50 0.91 2.34 9.06
N PRO A 51 -0.34 1.83 9.07
CA PRO A 51 -0.58 0.38 9.10
C PRO A 51 -0.02 -0.36 7.88
N PHE A 52 0.11 0.32 6.74
CA PHE A 52 0.70 -0.26 5.55
C PHE A 52 2.23 -0.33 5.64
N HIS A 53 2.86 0.64 6.30
CA HIS A 53 4.30 0.57 6.58
C HIS A 53 4.62 -0.56 7.55
N GLU A 54 3.83 -0.74 8.60
CA GLU A 54 3.99 -1.86 9.55
C GLU A 54 3.88 -3.20 8.84
N LYS A 55 2.84 -3.40 8.02
CA LYS A 55 2.70 -4.62 7.21
C LYS A 55 3.83 -4.85 6.22
N ALA A 56 4.36 -3.78 5.63
CA ALA A 56 5.50 -3.91 4.73
C ALA A 56 6.75 -4.42 5.45
N LEU A 57 6.98 -3.94 6.68
CA LEU A 57 8.11 -4.33 7.54
C LEU A 57 7.95 -5.73 8.12
N GLU A 58 6.72 -6.20 8.40
CA GLU A 58 6.47 -7.57 8.86
C GLU A 58 6.82 -8.64 7.83
N ILE A 59 6.73 -8.30 6.53
CA ILE A 59 7.00 -9.21 5.41
C ILE A 59 8.47 -9.13 4.95
N LEU A 60 9.16 -8.02 5.25
CA LEU A 60 10.54 -7.75 4.80
C LEU A 60 11.55 -8.71 5.44
#